data_AF-A0A928INH3-F1
#
_entry.id   AF-A0A928INH3-F1
#
_cell.length_a   1.000
_cell.length_b   1.000
_cell.length_c   1.000
_cell.angle_alpha   90.00
_cell.angle_beta   90.00
_cell.angle_gamma   90.00
#
_symmetry.space_group_name_H-M   'P 1'
#
loop_
_entity.id
_entity.type
_entity.pdbx_description
1 polymer ?
#
loop_
_entity_poly.entity_id
_entity_poly.type
_entity_poly.pdbx_seq_one_letter_code
_entity_poly.pdbx_strand_id
1 'polypeptide(L)'
;MRRIKRISIKKLVCIAMFAALAYAVTYIKIPVAFLSLEVKDSLIVLCTLIFGLPAGLAIAVLVPLLELITHSSTGVYGLVMNILSSVTFSMVTGLIYKYKKNFYGAIIGLISGIVSVTAVMLVANMLITPYYMGVSADAVIKLIPTMLLPFNLVKATLNGAIVLLLYKPISTVLRRAGFIEKRIREGDGTLEDTMTQSSEKKTFGLRSVLVTLIAVAIIAGSLCIIYFVLRK
;
A
#
# COMPACT_ATOMS: atom_id res chain seq x y z
N MET A 1 27.54 16.40 16.79
CA MET A 1 26.60 16.99 15.81
C MET A 1 26.10 15.90 14.85
N ARG A 2 24.81 15.56 14.84
CA ARG A 2 24.24 14.62 13.85
C ARG A 2 24.29 15.29 12.47
N ARG A 3 25.05 14.75 11.51
CA ARG A 3 25.03 15.20 10.10
C ARG A 3 23.57 15.13 9.61
N ILE A 4 22.95 16.30 9.36
CA ILE A 4 21.65 16.35 8.70
C ILE A 4 21.84 15.76 7.31
N LYS A 5 21.28 14.56 7.09
CA LYS A 5 21.37 13.87 5.81
C LYS A 5 20.50 14.64 4.82
N ARG A 6 21.10 15.47 3.96
CA ARG A 6 20.36 16.24 2.95
C ARG A 6 19.60 15.28 2.04
N ILE A 7 18.29 15.52 1.89
CA ILE A 7 17.47 14.79 0.92
C ILE A 7 17.88 15.25 -0.48
N SER A 8 18.17 14.31 -1.38
CA SER A 8 18.41 14.64 -2.80
C SER A 8 17.15 15.25 -3.40
N ILE A 9 17.30 16.34 -4.19
CA ILE A 9 16.20 17.00 -4.89
C ILE A 9 15.41 16.00 -5.74
N LYS A 10 16.11 15.08 -6.42
CA LYS A 10 15.51 13.98 -7.20
C LYS A 10 14.57 13.13 -6.36
N LYS A 11 14.98 12.79 -5.14
CA LYS A 11 14.16 12.00 -4.20
C LYS A 11 12.93 12.80 -3.75
N LEU A 12 13.10 14.06 -3.43
CA LEU A 12 11.99 14.93 -3.01
C LEU A 12 10.94 15.06 -4.11
N VAL A 13 11.36 15.31 -5.36
CA VAL A 13 10.47 15.41 -6.52
C VAL A 13 9.69 14.10 -6.72
N CYS A 14 10.34 12.94 -6.66
CA CYS A 14 9.61 11.67 -6.79
C CYS A 14 8.59 11.46 -5.66
N ILE A 15 8.93 11.78 -4.42
CA ILE A 15 7.98 11.68 -3.30
C ILE A 15 6.76 12.59 -3.53
N ALA A 16 6.99 13.82 -4.01
CA ALA A 16 5.91 14.73 -4.37
C ALA A 16 5.03 14.19 -5.51
N MET A 17 5.63 13.57 -6.53
CA MET A 17 4.86 12.91 -7.60
C MET A 17 4.01 11.75 -7.07
N PHE A 18 4.55 10.92 -6.17
CA PHE A 18 3.76 9.86 -5.52
C PHE A 18 2.60 10.44 -4.70
N ALA A 19 2.82 11.57 -4.02
CA ALA A 19 1.76 12.26 -3.28
C ALA A 19 0.67 12.79 -4.21
N ALA A 20 1.05 13.44 -5.31
CA ALA A 20 0.13 13.95 -6.32
C ALA A 20 -0.70 12.82 -6.95
N LEU A 21 -0.06 11.69 -7.30
CA LEU A 21 -0.76 10.53 -7.84
C LEU A 21 -1.69 9.89 -6.81
N ALA A 22 -1.23 9.73 -5.56
CA ALA A 22 -2.05 9.19 -4.47
C ALA A 22 -3.28 10.05 -4.17
N TYR A 23 -3.14 11.38 -4.29
CA TYR A 23 -4.25 12.30 -4.19
C TYR A 23 -5.16 12.24 -5.44
N ALA A 24 -4.62 12.20 -6.65
CA ALA A 24 -5.42 12.13 -7.87
C ALA A 24 -6.32 10.89 -7.92
N VAL A 25 -5.84 9.73 -7.42
CA VAL A 25 -6.65 8.51 -7.40
C VAL A 25 -7.76 8.51 -6.35
N THR A 26 -7.81 9.47 -5.41
CA THR A 26 -8.93 9.56 -4.44
C THR A 26 -10.24 9.96 -5.12
N TYR A 27 -10.17 10.60 -6.29
CA TYR A 27 -11.33 10.91 -7.12
C TYR A 27 -11.96 9.64 -7.74
N ILE A 28 -11.20 8.55 -7.84
CA ILE A 28 -11.65 7.25 -8.37
C ILE A 28 -11.92 6.31 -7.20
N LYS A 29 -12.80 6.70 -6.27
CA LYS A 29 -13.23 5.86 -5.16
C LYS A 29 -14.54 5.15 -5.48
N ILE A 30 -14.62 3.87 -5.13
CA ILE A 30 -15.82 3.05 -5.31
C ILE A 30 -16.55 2.98 -3.97
N PRO A 31 -17.74 3.61 -3.83
CA PRO A 31 -18.50 3.55 -2.59
C PRO A 31 -19.08 2.15 -2.39
N VAL A 32 -18.96 1.58 -1.19
CA VAL A 32 -19.56 0.30 -0.79
C VAL A 32 -20.21 0.52 0.58
N ALA A 33 -21.52 0.75 0.59
CA ALA A 33 -22.26 1.23 1.76
C ALA A 33 -21.62 2.52 2.34
N PHE A 34 -21.28 2.55 3.62
CA PHE A 34 -20.63 3.70 4.26
C PHE A 34 -19.09 3.69 4.17
N LEU A 35 -18.50 2.65 3.56
CA LEU A 35 -17.05 2.57 3.35
C LEU A 35 -16.69 2.87 1.89
N SER A 36 -15.46 3.34 1.65
CA SER A 36 -14.96 3.65 0.31
C SER A 36 -13.72 2.82 0.00
N LEU A 37 -13.75 2.14 -1.14
CA LEU A 37 -12.59 1.44 -1.67
C LEU A 37 -11.73 2.40 -2.48
N GLU A 38 -10.46 2.47 -2.11
CA GLU A 38 -9.51 3.44 -2.63
C GLU A 38 -8.18 2.77 -2.90
N VAL A 39 -7.53 3.19 -3.98
CA VAL A 39 -6.23 2.65 -4.42
C VAL A 39 -5.04 3.50 -3.97
N LYS A 40 -5.29 4.62 -3.27
CA LYS A 40 -4.26 5.56 -2.79
C LYS A 40 -3.21 4.89 -1.90
N ASP A 41 -3.63 3.92 -1.08
CA ASP A 41 -2.77 3.19 -0.16
C ASP A 41 -1.69 2.39 -0.89
N SER A 42 -1.98 1.88 -2.10
CA SER A 42 -0.99 1.22 -2.94
C SER A 42 0.19 2.14 -3.27
N LEU A 43 -0.10 3.38 -3.64
CA LEU A 43 0.92 4.37 -4.00
C LEU A 43 1.73 4.81 -2.77
N ILE A 44 1.08 4.95 -1.62
CA ILE A 44 1.72 5.26 -0.34
C ILE A 44 2.69 4.13 0.06
N VAL A 45 2.25 2.87 -0.02
CA VAL A 45 3.09 1.71 0.28
C VAL A 45 4.25 1.60 -0.71
N LEU A 46 4.03 1.80 -2.02
CA LEU A 46 5.10 1.84 -3.02
C LEU A 46 6.15 2.90 -2.69
N CYS A 47 5.73 4.12 -2.36
CA CYS A 47 6.62 5.18 -1.92
C CYS A 47 7.41 4.78 -0.67
N THR A 48 6.75 4.12 0.29
CA THR A 48 7.39 3.58 1.50
C THR A 48 8.49 2.57 1.17
N LEU A 49 8.22 1.62 0.28
CA LEU A 49 9.16 0.58 -0.11
C LEU A 49 10.34 1.11 -0.91
N ILE A 50 10.13 2.17 -1.72
CA ILE A 50 11.14 2.74 -2.59
C ILE A 50 12.00 3.78 -1.84
N PHE A 51 11.38 4.71 -1.12
CA PHE A 51 12.02 5.88 -0.53
C PHE A 51 12.16 5.82 1.00
N GLY A 52 11.49 4.87 1.65
CA GLY A 52 11.56 4.58 3.09
C GLY A 52 10.34 5.06 3.89
N LEU A 53 10.28 4.61 5.15
CA LEU A 53 9.20 4.90 6.11
C LEU A 53 8.82 6.38 6.21
N PRO A 54 9.75 7.35 6.33
CA PRO A 54 9.36 8.76 6.47
C PRO A 54 8.62 9.30 5.24
N ALA A 55 8.95 8.82 4.04
CA ALA A 55 8.28 9.24 2.82
C ALA A 55 6.85 8.70 2.76
N GLY A 56 6.67 7.42 3.12
CA GLY A 56 5.35 6.80 3.26
C GLY A 56 4.46 7.52 4.26
N LEU A 57 4.98 7.75 5.47
CA LEU A 57 4.27 8.42 6.55
C LEU A 57 3.82 9.83 6.16
N ALA A 58 4.70 10.60 5.52
CA ALA A 58 4.38 11.95 5.07
C ALA A 58 3.18 11.95 4.10
N ILE A 59 3.17 11.05 3.11
CA ILE A 59 2.07 10.97 2.14
C ILE A 59 0.79 10.41 2.80
N ALA A 60 0.92 9.43 3.68
CA ALA A 60 -0.20 8.83 4.42
C ALA A 60 -0.97 9.83 5.29
N VAL A 61 -0.31 10.89 5.74
CA VAL A 61 -0.95 11.99 6.47
C VAL A 61 -1.41 13.09 5.51
N LEU A 62 -0.57 13.48 4.54
CA LEU A 62 -0.85 14.57 3.62
C LEU A 62 -2.07 14.31 2.73
N VAL A 63 -2.20 13.12 2.16
CA VAL A 63 -3.26 12.83 1.18
C VAL A 63 -4.65 12.86 1.81
N PRO A 64 -4.90 12.23 2.98
CA PRO A 64 -6.18 12.38 3.67
C PRO A 64 -6.50 13.82 4.10
N LEU A 65 -5.48 14.63 4.43
CA LEU A 65 -5.68 16.07 4.71
C LEU A 65 -6.13 16.83 3.46
N LEU A 66 -5.54 16.55 2.30
CA LEU A 66 -5.98 17.14 1.04
C LEU A 66 -7.41 16.70 0.69
N GLU A 67 -7.75 15.43 0.93
CA GLU A 67 -9.11 14.93 0.73
C GLU A 67 -10.12 15.67 1.63
N LEU A 68 -9.77 15.90 2.90
CA LEU A 68 -10.58 16.68 3.84
C LEU A 68 -10.90 18.08 3.30
N ILE A 69 -9.90 18.78 2.77
CA ILE A 69 -10.04 20.18 2.33
C ILE A 69 -10.83 20.30 1.02
N THR A 70 -10.84 19.27 0.19
CA THR A 70 -11.29 19.39 -1.20
C THR A 70 -12.64 18.73 -1.49
N HIS A 71 -12.86 17.49 -1.05
CA HIS A 71 -14.07 16.74 -1.42
C HIS A 71 -14.46 15.63 -0.42
N SER A 72 -14.09 15.78 0.86
CA SER A 72 -14.46 14.79 1.88
C SER A 72 -15.94 14.86 2.22
N SER A 73 -16.66 13.77 1.94
CA SER A 73 -18.06 13.59 2.31
C SER A 73 -18.25 13.29 3.81
N THR A 74 -17.21 12.76 4.46
CA THR A 74 -17.23 12.28 5.85
C THR A 74 -16.52 13.22 6.84
N GLY A 75 -16.01 14.35 6.37
CA GLY A 75 -15.30 15.34 7.20
C GLY A 75 -14.13 14.74 8.00
N VAL A 76 -14.01 15.18 9.26
CA VAL A 76 -12.92 14.79 10.19
C VAL A 76 -12.93 13.30 10.51
N TYR A 77 -14.10 12.66 10.54
CA TYR A 77 -14.20 11.21 10.72
C TYR A 77 -13.42 10.46 9.62
N GLY A 78 -13.65 10.84 8.36
CA GLY A 78 -12.94 10.27 7.22
C GLY A 78 -11.44 10.52 7.28
N LEU A 79 -11.03 11.72 7.70
CA LEU A 79 -9.62 12.05 7.88
C LEU A 79 -8.93 11.05 8.83
N VAL A 80 -9.49 10.86 10.03
CA VAL A 80 -8.89 10.00 11.08
C VAL A 80 -8.83 8.55 10.61
N MET A 81 -9.94 8.04 10.04
CA MET A 81 -10.02 6.66 9.56
C MET A 81 -9.04 6.39 8.41
N ASN A 82 -8.93 7.32 7.45
CA ASN A 82 -8.01 7.18 6.33
C ASN A 82 -6.55 7.26 6.77
N ILE A 83 -6.17 8.20 7.65
CA ILE A 83 -4.80 8.27 8.18
C ILE A 83 -4.46 6.97 8.90
N LEU A 84 -5.35 6.48 9.78
CA LEU A 84 -5.10 5.27 10.55
C LEU A 84 -4.90 4.05 9.65
N SER A 85 -5.72 3.90 8.61
CA SER A 85 -5.58 2.86 7.59
C SER A 85 -4.23 2.98 6.86
N SER A 86 -3.98 4.12 6.22
CA SER A 86 -2.82 4.35 5.37
C SER A 86 -1.50 4.22 6.14
N VAL A 87 -1.44 4.79 7.35
CA VAL A 87 -0.25 4.71 8.22
C VAL A 87 -0.01 3.29 8.67
N THR A 88 -1.04 2.57 9.14
CA THR A 88 -0.86 1.18 9.58
C THR A 88 -0.34 0.31 8.45
N PHE A 89 -0.98 0.37 7.28
CA PHE A 89 -0.60 -0.49 6.17
C PHE A 89 0.80 -0.17 5.65
N SER A 90 1.12 1.12 5.47
CA SER A 90 2.44 1.54 4.98
C SER A 90 3.56 1.28 5.99
N MET A 91 3.35 1.55 7.28
CA MET A 91 4.38 1.41 8.29
C MET A 91 4.69 -0.05 8.59
N VAL A 92 3.69 -0.91 8.76
CA VAL A 92 3.91 -2.34 9.03
C VAL A 92 4.64 -2.99 7.85
N THR A 93 4.15 -2.76 6.63
CA THR A 93 4.78 -3.27 5.41
C THR A 93 6.22 -2.76 5.28
N GLY A 94 6.41 -1.45 5.46
CA GLY A 94 7.70 -0.80 5.32
C GLY A 94 8.72 -1.22 6.39
N LEU A 95 8.28 -1.45 7.63
CA LEU A 95 9.14 -1.89 8.73
C LEU A 95 9.68 -3.29 8.46
N ILE A 96 8.80 -4.24 8.10
CA ILE A 96 9.21 -5.61 7.78
C ILE A 96 10.14 -5.63 6.55
N TYR A 97 9.80 -4.88 5.50
CA TYR A 97 10.64 -4.76 4.32
C TYR A 97 12.01 -4.13 4.62
N LYS A 98 12.09 -3.20 5.59
CA LYS A 98 13.35 -2.57 6.00
C LYS A 98 14.36 -3.60 6.53
N TYR A 99 13.89 -4.65 7.22
CA TYR A 99 14.75 -5.74 7.71
C TYR A 99 15.22 -6.68 6.60
N LYS A 100 14.34 -7.06 5.66
CA LYS A 100 14.67 -7.90 4.51
C LYS A 100 14.30 -7.21 3.20
N LYS A 101 15.22 -6.39 2.67
CA LYS A 101 15.03 -5.62 1.42
C LYS A 101 15.14 -6.48 0.16
N ASN A 102 14.30 -7.49 0.05
CA ASN A 102 14.18 -8.37 -1.11
C ASN A 102 12.69 -8.64 -1.39
N PHE A 103 12.42 -9.37 -2.48
CA PHE A 103 11.05 -9.65 -2.91
C PHE A 103 10.22 -10.39 -1.85
N TYR A 104 10.81 -11.37 -1.16
CA TYR A 104 10.13 -12.11 -0.09
C TYR A 104 9.80 -11.22 1.11
N GLY A 105 10.70 -10.32 1.50
CA GLY A 105 10.41 -9.35 2.55
C GLY A 105 9.31 -8.37 2.18
N ALA A 106 9.14 -8.06 0.89
CA ALA A 106 8.01 -7.25 0.42
C ALA A 106 6.68 -8.03 0.51
N ILE A 107 6.66 -9.31 0.12
CA ILE A 107 5.47 -10.17 0.25
C ILE A 107 5.08 -10.34 1.73
N ILE A 108 6.03 -10.72 2.59
CA ILE A 108 5.77 -10.92 4.01
C ILE A 108 5.29 -9.61 4.64
N GLY A 109 5.95 -8.49 4.30
CA GLY A 109 5.53 -7.17 4.74
C GLY A 109 4.09 -6.84 4.33
N LEU A 110 3.71 -7.14 3.09
CA LEU A 110 2.35 -6.89 2.61
C LEU A 110 1.31 -7.77 3.31
N ILE A 111 1.59 -9.06 3.50
CA ILE A 111 0.69 -9.97 4.22
C ILE A 111 0.48 -9.48 5.66
N SER A 112 1.58 -9.17 6.36
CA SER A 112 1.49 -8.62 7.71
C SER A 112 0.77 -7.28 7.73
N GLY A 113 1.03 -6.41 6.75
CA GLY A 113 0.35 -5.12 6.60
C GLY A 113 -1.16 -5.28 6.41
N ILE A 114 -1.60 -6.24 5.57
CA ILE A 114 -3.02 -6.56 5.34
C ILE A 114 -3.68 -7.01 6.64
N VAL A 115 -3.05 -7.92 7.39
CA VAL A 115 -3.57 -8.39 8.67
C VAL A 115 -3.65 -7.25 9.69
N SER A 116 -2.59 -6.45 9.81
CA SER A 116 -2.54 -5.34 10.77
C SER A 116 -3.54 -4.24 10.46
N VAL A 117 -3.66 -3.79 9.20
CA VAL A 117 -4.63 -2.75 8.83
C VAL A 117 -6.07 -3.23 9.02
N THR A 118 -6.34 -4.51 8.70
CA THR A 118 -7.66 -5.10 8.95
C THR A 118 -8.00 -5.09 10.44
N ALA A 119 -7.09 -5.58 11.29
CA ALA A 119 -7.29 -5.60 12.74
C ALA A 119 -7.46 -4.19 13.33
N VAL A 120 -6.57 -3.26 12.97
CA VAL A 120 -6.64 -1.87 13.44
C VAL A 120 -7.95 -1.22 12.99
N MET A 121 -8.40 -1.48 11.76
CA MET A 121 -9.64 -0.89 11.27
C MET A 121 -10.88 -1.49 11.90
N LEU A 122 -10.89 -2.76 12.29
CA LEU A 122 -11.97 -3.32 13.09
C LEU A 122 -12.08 -2.64 14.46
N VAL A 123 -10.94 -2.50 15.16
CA VAL A 123 -10.90 -1.81 16.46
C VAL A 123 -11.31 -0.35 16.33
N ALA A 124 -10.79 0.35 15.32
CA ALA A 124 -11.15 1.74 15.05
C ALA A 124 -12.64 1.90 14.72
N ASN A 125 -13.22 1.01 13.93
CA ASN A 125 -14.66 1.04 13.68
C ASN A 125 -15.46 0.81 14.98
N MET A 126 -15.00 -0.07 15.89
CA MET A 126 -15.69 -0.27 17.17
C MET A 126 -15.61 0.93 18.12
N LEU A 127 -14.52 1.69 18.09
CA LEU A 127 -14.30 2.81 19.03
C LEU A 127 -14.76 4.15 18.46
N ILE A 128 -14.43 4.42 17.20
CA ILE A 128 -14.60 5.73 16.56
C ILE A 128 -15.99 5.84 15.93
N THR A 129 -16.48 4.79 15.26
CA THR A 129 -17.75 4.86 14.52
C THR A 129 -18.97 5.08 15.43
N PRO A 130 -19.14 4.38 16.57
CA PRO A 130 -20.24 4.66 17.50
C PRO A 130 -20.25 6.11 17.99
N TYR A 131 -19.07 6.62 18.35
CA TYR A 131 -18.91 7.98 18.86
C TYR A 131 -19.25 9.04 17.80
N TYR A 132 -18.76 8.88 16.57
CA TYR A 132 -18.98 9.86 15.51
C TYR A 132 -20.34 9.75 14.82
N MET A 133 -20.90 8.54 14.66
CA MET A 133 -22.17 8.32 13.96
C MET A 133 -23.38 8.22 14.89
N GLY A 134 -23.18 8.23 16.22
CA GLY A 134 -24.28 8.12 17.19
C GLY A 134 -24.99 6.77 17.18
N VAL A 135 -24.31 5.70 16.72
CA VAL A 135 -24.83 4.33 16.68
C VAL A 135 -24.35 3.53 17.88
N SER A 136 -25.08 2.50 18.28
CA SER A 136 -24.62 1.62 19.38
C SER A 136 -23.41 0.78 18.97
N ALA A 137 -22.52 0.51 19.92
CA ALA A 137 -21.38 -0.39 19.70
C ALA A 137 -21.85 -1.79 19.26
N ASP A 138 -22.97 -2.28 19.80
CA ASP A 138 -23.57 -3.55 19.41
C ASP A 138 -24.00 -3.59 17.94
N ALA A 139 -24.50 -2.48 17.40
CA ALA A 139 -24.83 -2.39 15.98
C ALA A 139 -23.58 -2.54 15.11
N VAL A 140 -22.46 -1.94 15.51
CA VAL A 140 -21.17 -2.07 14.81
C VAL A 140 -20.62 -3.48 14.90
N ILE A 141 -20.69 -4.11 16.09
CA ILE A 141 -20.22 -5.50 16.29
C ILE A 141 -20.96 -6.47 15.36
N LYS A 142 -22.27 -6.31 15.20
CA LYS A 142 -23.08 -7.11 14.27
C LYS A 142 -22.66 -6.97 12.81
N LEU A 143 -22.06 -5.83 12.44
CA LEU A 143 -21.53 -5.58 11.09
C LEU A 143 -20.10 -6.13 10.89
N ILE A 144 -19.39 -6.55 11.95
CA ILE A 144 -18.02 -7.05 11.83
C ILE A 144 -17.93 -8.25 10.88
N PRO A 145 -18.62 -9.38 11.12
CA PRO A 145 -18.44 -10.59 10.31
C PRO A 145 -18.99 -10.43 8.89
N THR A 146 -20.04 -9.63 8.72
CA THR A 146 -20.78 -9.53 7.46
C THR A 146 -20.28 -8.41 6.54
N MET A 147 -19.72 -7.33 7.10
CA MET A 147 -19.36 -6.13 6.33
C MET A 147 -17.94 -5.65 6.63
N LEU A 148 -17.60 -5.33 7.89
CA LEU A 148 -16.35 -4.63 8.20
C LEU A 148 -15.11 -5.50 7.97
N LEU A 149 -15.11 -6.75 8.44
CA LEU A 149 -14.00 -7.68 8.23
C LEU A 149 -13.79 -7.99 6.74
N PRO A 150 -14.80 -8.46 5.97
CA PRO A 150 -14.59 -8.76 4.57
C PRO A 150 -14.22 -7.52 3.76
N PHE A 151 -14.83 -6.35 4.03
CA PHE A 151 -14.50 -5.12 3.32
C PHE A 151 -13.04 -4.69 3.53
N ASN A 152 -12.57 -4.62 4.79
CA ASN A 152 -11.21 -4.17 5.07
C ASN A 152 -10.17 -5.14 4.52
N LEU A 153 -10.45 -6.45 4.59
CA LEU A 153 -9.58 -7.47 4.03
C LEU A 153 -9.49 -7.36 2.50
N VAL A 154 -10.62 -7.20 1.80
CA VAL A 154 -10.65 -7.01 0.34
C VAL A 154 -9.94 -5.72 -0.04
N LYS A 155 -10.22 -4.59 0.65
CA LYS A 155 -9.57 -3.29 0.39
C LYS A 155 -8.04 -3.39 0.53
N ALA A 156 -7.56 -3.98 1.62
CA ALA A 156 -6.13 -4.11 1.89
C ALA A 156 -5.45 -5.08 0.91
N THR A 157 -6.07 -6.23 0.62
CA THR A 157 -5.54 -7.23 -0.30
C THR A 157 -5.49 -6.69 -1.74
N LEU A 158 -6.51 -5.95 -2.19
CA LEU A 158 -6.49 -5.28 -3.50
C LEU A 158 -5.33 -4.30 -3.59
N ASN A 159 -5.13 -3.46 -2.57
CA ASN A 159 -4.00 -2.54 -2.55
C ASN A 159 -2.65 -3.28 -2.52
N GLY A 160 -2.53 -4.36 -1.74
CA GLY A 160 -1.33 -5.19 -1.71
C GLY A 160 -1.01 -5.83 -3.06
N ALA A 161 -2.03 -6.30 -3.80
CA ALA A 161 -1.86 -6.85 -5.14
C ALA A 161 -1.35 -5.79 -6.13
N ILE A 162 -1.90 -4.57 -6.09
CA ILE A 162 -1.43 -3.45 -6.90
C ILE A 162 0.04 -3.12 -6.58
N VAL A 163 0.43 -3.11 -5.29
CA VAL A 163 1.83 -2.91 -4.89
C VAL A 163 2.74 -3.97 -5.51
N LEU A 164 2.36 -5.25 -5.46
CA LEU A 164 3.17 -6.34 -6.03
C LEU A 164 3.36 -6.19 -7.54
N LEU A 165 2.31 -5.79 -8.25
CA LEU A 165 2.36 -5.55 -9.70
C LEU A 165 3.28 -4.38 -10.05
N LEU A 166 3.15 -3.28 -9.31
CA LEU A 166 3.78 -2.01 -9.66
C LEU A 166 5.20 -1.85 -9.08
N TYR A 167 5.55 -2.55 -8.00
CA TYR A 167 6.83 -2.35 -7.30
C TYR A 167 8.04 -2.50 -8.22
N LYS A 168 8.10 -3.61 -8.94
CA LYS A 168 9.23 -3.95 -9.82
C LYS A 168 9.34 -3.03 -11.04
N PRO A 169 8.29 -2.80 -11.86
CA PRO A 169 8.40 -1.92 -13.02
C PRO A 169 8.76 -0.48 -12.59
N ILE A 170 8.11 0.05 -11.56
CA ILE A 170 8.38 1.42 -11.08
C ILE A 170 9.79 1.53 -10.52
N SER A 171 10.24 0.59 -9.67
CA SER A 171 11.60 0.61 -9.13
C SER A 171 12.67 0.51 -10.23
N THR A 172 12.40 -0.26 -11.29
CA THR A 172 13.30 -0.41 -12.43
C THR A 172 13.40 0.88 -13.24
N VAL A 173 12.26 1.51 -13.56
CA VAL A 173 12.22 2.78 -14.30
C VAL A 173 12.91 3.90 -13.52
N LEU A 174 12.60 4.06 -12.23
CA LEU A 174 13.21 5.08 -11.39
C LEU A 174 14.72 4.87 -11.20
N ARG A 175 15.18 3.61 -11.16
CA ARG A 175 16.61 3.29 -11.10
C ARG A 175 17.32 3.61 -12.41
N ARG A 176 16.71 3.29 -13.56
CA ARG A 176 17.25 3.61 -14.89
C ARG A 176 17.33 5.11 -15.13
N ALA A 177 16.33 5.86 -14.67
CA ALA A 177 16.30 7.31 -14.76
C ALA A 177 17.19 8.02 -13.71
N GLY A 178 17.89 7.28 -12.85
CA GLY A 178 18.83 7.84 -11.88
C GLY A 178 18.18 8.60 -10.72
N PHE A 179 16.89 8.32 -10.43
CA PHE A 179 16.17 8.84 -9.26
C PHE A 179 16.39 8.00 -8.00
N ILE A 180 16.91 6.77 -8.15
CA ILE A 180 17.28 5.87 -7.05
C ILE A 180 18.75 5.47 -7.24
N GLU A 181 19.57 5.65 -6.21
CA GLU A 181 20.98 5.24 -6.25
C GLU A 181 21.14 3.74 -6.57
N LYS A 182 22.11 3.44 -7.44
CA LYS A 182 22.53 2.07 -7.77
C LYS A 182 23.14 1.48 -6.50
N ARG A 183 22.59 0.35 -6.03
CA ARG A 183 23.18 -0.37 -4.89
C ARG A 183 24.42 -1.08 -5.45
N ILE A 184 25.62 -0.58 -5.18
CA ILE A 184 26.86 -1.25 -5.56
C ILE A 184 26.86 -2.61 -4.84
N ARG A 185 26.84 -3.71 -5.59
CA ARG A 185 27.21 -5.02 -5.07
C ARG A 185 28.71 -5.14 -5.30
N GLU A 186 29.48 -5.21 -4.22
CA GLU A 186 30.91 -5.56 -4.29
C GLU A 186 31.00 -7.05 -4.64
N GLY A 187 31.73 -7.37 -5.72
CA GLY A 187 31.98 -8.74 -6.20
C GLY A 187 31.24 -9.07 -7.50
N ASP A 188 31.87 -8.81 -8.64
CA ASP A 188 31.45 -9.33 -9.96
C ASP A 188 32.68 -9.93 -10.64
N GLY A 189 32.67 -11.25 -10.89
CA GLY A 189 33.64 -11.88 -11.79
C GLY A 189 34.02 -13.34 -11.51
N THR A 190 33.12 -14.32 -11.71
CA THR A 190 33.48 -15.74 -11.99
C THR A 190 32.51 -16.42 -12.97
N LEU A 191 32.93 -17.49 -13.66
CA LEU A 191 32.09 -18.24 -14.62
C LEU A 191 30.91 -18.97 -13.95
N GLU A 192 31.01 -19.32 -12.66
CA GLU A 192 29.90 -19.83 -11.85
C GLU A 192 28.79 -18.79 -11.68
N ASP A 193 29.13 -17.49 -11.55
CA ASP A 193 28.16 -16.39 -11.50
C ASP A 193 27.36 -16.28 -12.79
N THR A 194 27.94 -16.66 -13.93
CA THR A 194 27.27 -16.56 -15.24
C THR A 194 26.21 -17.66 -15.42
N MET A 195 26.51 -18.89 -14.97
CA MET A 195 25.57 -20.01 -15.01
C MET A 195 24.47 -19.89 -13.95
N THR A 196 24.80 -19.45 -12.74
CA THR A 196 23.80 -19.14 -11.70
C THR A 196 22.92 -17.96 -12.11
N GLN A 197 23.46 -16.90 -12.73
CA GLN A 197 22.64 -15.79 -13.26
C GLN A 197 21.67 -16.23 -14.38
N SER A 198 22.05 -17.19 -15.23
CA SER A 198 21.19 -17.72 -16.30
C SER A 198 20.00 -18.51 -15.74
N SER A 199 20.26 -19.41 -14.79
CA SER A 199 19.22 -20.17 -14.08
C SER A 199 18.34 -19.23 -13.25
N GLU A 200 18.94 -18.30 -12.51
CA GLU A 200 18.23 -17.32 -11.69
C GLU A 200 17.36 -16.38 -12.54
N LYS A 201 17.83 -15.96 -13.74
CA LYS A 201 17.00 -15.20 -14.71
C LYS A 201 15.77 -15.99 -15.17
N LYS A 202 15.92 -17.28 -15.48
CA LYS A 202 14.80 -18.15 -15.89
C LYS A 202 13.78 -18.34 -14.76
N THR A 203 14.26 -18.69 -13.56
CA THR A 203 13.40 -18.85 -12.37
C THR A 203 12.74 -17.53 -11.97
N PHE A 204 13.45 -16.41 -12.10
CA PHE A 204 12.92 -15.07 -11.84
C PHE A 204 11.86 -14.64 -12.85
N GLY A 205 12.03 -15.01 -14.13
CA GLY A 205 11.03 -14.83 -15.17
C GLY A 205 9.73 -15.55 -14.80
N LEU A 206 9.80 -16.84 -14.49
CA LEU A 206 8.65 -17.65 -14.12
C LEU A 206 7.96 -17.15 -12.84
N ARG A 207 8.74 -16.85 -11.79
CA ARG A 207 8.22 -16.27 -10.54
C ARG A 207 7.52 -14.93 -10.78
N SER A 208 8.05 -14.09 -11.65
CA SER A 208 7.41 -12.81 -11.96
C SER A 208 6.10 -12.98 -12.72
N VAL A 209 6.03 -13.91 -13.67
CA VAL A 209 4.77 -14.23 -14.38
C VAL A 209 3.73 -14.76 -13.41
N LEU A 210 4.10 -15.70 -12.53
CA LEU A 210 3.18 -16.25 -11.52
C LEU A 210 2.64 -15.16 -10.58
N VAL A 211 3.50 -14.27 -10.09
CA VAL A 211 3.09 -13.15 -9.22
C VAL A 211 2.14 -12.21 -9.95
N THR A 212 2.41 -11.90 -11.22
CA THR A 212 1.52 -11.08 -12.04
C THR A 212 0.16 -11.76 -12.20
N LEU A 213 0.12 -13.05 -12.52
CA LEU A 213 -1.14 -13.80 -12.64
C LEU A 213 -1.93 -13.83 -11.33
N ILE A 214 -1.27 -14.13 -10.21
CA ILE A 214 -1.90 -14.15 -8.88
C ILE A 214 -2.46 -12.76 -8.54
N ALA A 215 -1.68 -11.69 -8.73
CA ALA A 215 -2.14 -10.35 -8.41
C ALA A 215 -3.30 -9.90 -9.31
N VAL A 216 -3.28 -10.25 -10.60
CA VAL A 216 -4.41 -10.01 -11.52
C VAL A 216 -5.65 -10.80 -11.08
N ALA A 217 -5.49 -12.06 -10.69
CA ALA A 217 -6.60 -12.88 -10.18
C ALA A 217 -7.19 -12.31 -8.88
N ILE A 218 -6.34 -11.83 -7.96
CA ILE A 218 -6.77 -11.16 -6.72
C ILE A 218 -7.55 -9.87 -7.03
N ILE A 219 -7.06 -9.05 -7.96
CA ILE A 219 -7.74 -7.82 -8.37
C ILE A 219 -9.09 -8.16 -9.01
N ALA A 220 -9.12 -9.09 -9.96
CA ALA A 220 -10.34 -9.53 -10.62
C ALA A 220 -11.36 -10.12 -9.62
N GLY A 221 -10.90 -10.97 -8.70
CA GLY A 221 -11.73 -11.55 -7.65
C GLY A 221 -12.28 -10.49 -6.68
N SER A 222 -11.44 -9.54 -6.26
CA SER A 222 -11.87 -8.42 -5.41
C SER A 222 -12.92 -7.57 -6.12
N LEU A 223 -12.70 -7.22 -7.39
CA LEU A 223 -13.67 -6.48 -8.22
C LEU A 223 -14.97 -7.26 -8.45
N CYS A 224 -14.90 -8.59 -8.61
CA CYS A 224 -16.08 -9.44 -8.76
C CYS A 224 -16.92 -9.47 -7.47
N ILE A 225 -16.27 -9.63 -6.31
CA ILE A 225 -16.93 -9.54 -4.99
C ILE A 225 -17.59 -8.18 -4.84
N ILE A 226 -16.88 -7.10 -5.16
CA ILE A 226 -17.41 -5.73 -5.10
C ILE A 226 -18.62 -5.58 -6.01
N TYR A 227 -18.53 -6.01 -7.27
CA TYR A 227 -19.63 -5.95 -8.22
C TYR A 227 -20.87 -6.69 -7.71
N PHE A 228 -20.68 -7.88 -7.12
CA PHE A 228 -21.78 -8.67 -6.58
C PHE A 228 -22.42 -8.00 -5.34
N VAL A 229 -21.61 -7.37 -4.48
CA VAL A 229 -22.10 -6.62 -3.31
C VAL A 229 -22.85 -5.36 -3.74
N LEU A 230 -22.37 -4.64 -4.76
CA LEU A 230 -23.01 -3.43 -5.28
C LEU A 230 -24.29 -3.69 -6.06
N ARG A 231 -24.54 -4.92 -6.48
CA ARG A 231 -25.75 -5.31 -7.23
C ARG A 231 -26.93 -5.67 -6.31
N LYS A 232 -26.69 -5.90 -5.02
CA LYS A 232 -27.73 -6.12 -4.01
C LYS A 232 -28.24 -4.80 -3.46
#